data_AF-A0A7V1F9Z1-F1
#
_entry.id   AF-A0A7V1F9Z1-F1
#
_cell.length_a   1.000
_cell.length_b   1.000
_cell.length_c   1.000
_cell.angle_alpha   90.00
_cell.angle_beta   90.00
_cell.angle_gamma   90.00
#
_symmetry.space_group_name_H-M   'P 1'
#
loop_
_entity.id
_entity.type
_entity.pdbx_description
1 polymer ?
#
loop_
_entity_poly.entity_id
_entity_poly.type
_entity_poly.pdbx_seq_one_letter_code
_entity_poly.pdbx_strand_id
1 'polypeptide(L)'
;MIKEIYTRTDGRPIEVVNRCLKEIYDEVGSRIEIKGAGTTGSGRELIGELIGADTINDEITAHKTGAEFLAKTMLNTQPDTIFEIGGQDSKYISIENGIVVDFAMNEACAAGTGSFLEERAEELGIAIKGEFAELALSSKAPVKLGERCTVFMQQDVSAYQQRGAVKEDLTAGLAYSIVYNYLNRVVGERKIGNVIFFQGGTAYNDAIASAFAKVLNKKIIVPPYNGVIGAVGAALLAVEKIAMTKEQTKFRGYELEQVNYTLREFTCKACSNYCNMQEFAVEGEKTYWGDQCSDKFRRRQTTGKKPVIDDLLALRQEILFDGYQPEIEGKATIGLPRSMYIYEHFPLWNTFFRTLGYKVQLSDETNAKIIRVGNETSVSEPCLPIQAYHGHVQNLLEKEVDWLFIPNMINAETPFKNVNSYYCLWGQTLPFVVKIASSFSRIAGKIISPTLRFKDGKELSLESLYKALKPLGERKSAVKQALNAAHKSQKDFQQVLLDAGKTALAALQKSGEIGFILAGRTYNVNDRGMT
;
A
#
# COMPACT_ATOMS: atom_id res chain seq x y z
N MET A 1 -4.16 -13.44 32.90
CA MET A 1 -4.56 -12.17 33.52
C MET A 1 -4.12 -11.06 32.58
N ILE A 2 -4.97 -10.10 32.26
CA ILE A 2 -4.63 -8.92 31.44
C ILE A 2 -4.80 -7.71 32.34
N LYS A 3 -3.73 -6.93 32.51
CA LYS A 3 -3.79 -5.59 33.12
C LYS A 3 -3.85 -4.59 31.97
N GLU A 4 -4.84 -3.72 31.99
CA GLU A 4 -5.03 -2.67 30.98
C GLU A 4 -4.90 -1.29 31.60
N ILE A 5 -4.36 -0.35 30.84
CA ILE A 5 -4.34 1.09 31.14
C ILE A 5 -4.79 1.78 29.86
N TYR A 6 -5.89 2.53 29.93
CA TYR A 6 -6.43 3.31 28.81
C TYR A 6 -6.54 4.77 29.23
N THR A 7 -5.70 5.63 28.64
CA THR A 7 -5.57 7.03 29.05
C THR A 7 -5.23 7.92 27.85
N ARG A 8 -5.41 9.23 28.02
CA ARG A 8 -5.09 10.22 26.98
C ARG A 8 -3.58 10.48 26.92
N THR A 9 -3.11 10.77 25.71
CA THR A 9 -1.73 11.19 25.48
C THR A 9 -1.52 12.67 25.82
N ASP A 10 -2.55 13.51 25.75
CA ASP A 10 -2.49 14.97 25.93
C ASP A 10 -1.33 15.64 25.17
N GLY A 11 -1.00 15.11 23.98
CA GLY A 11 0.12 15.55 23.16
C GLY A 11 1.51 15.21 23.71
N ARG A 12 1.61 14.50 24.85
CA ARG A 12 2.85 14.16 25.56
C ARG A 12 3.01 12.64 25.72
N PRO A 13 3.20 11.89 24.61
CA PRO A 13 3.20 10.42 24.62
C PRO A 13 4.28 9.81 25.53
N ILE A 14 5.48 10.42 25.59
CA ILE A 14 6.60 9.90 26.40
C ILE A 14 6.27 9.98 27.90
N GLU A 15 5.82 11.15 28.37
CA GLU A 15 5.44 11.36 29.77
C GLU A 15 4.33 10.40 30.19
N VAL A 16 3.32 10.22 29.33
CA VAL A 16 2.18 9.35 29.59
C VAL A 16 2.62 7.89 29.67
N VAL A 17 3.44 7.40 28.73
CA VAL A 17 3.94 6.02 28.77
C VAL A 17 4.80 5.78 30.00
N ASN A 18 5.68 6.72 30.37
CA ASN A 18 6.49 6.62 31.57
C ASN A 18 5.62 6.50 32.84
N ARG A 19 4.57 7.33 32.96
CA ARG A 19 3.60 7.21 34.04
C ARG A 19 2.91 5.84 34.05
N CYS A 20 2.50 5.33 32.88
CA CYS A 20 1.84 4.02 32.78
C CYS A 20 2.77 2.87 33.17
N LEU A 21 4.04 2.90 32.74
CA LEU A 21 5.02 1.89 33.12
C LEU A 21 5.29 1.90 34.63
N LYS A 22 5.38 3.09 35.23
CA LYS A 22 5.52 3.24 36.67
C LYS A 22 4.32 2.66 37.43
N GLU A 23 3.10 2.92 36.97
CA GLU A 23 1.88 2.35 37.54
C GLU A 23 1.89 0.81 37.50
N ILE A 24 2.33 0.22 36.38
CA ILE A 24 2.50 -1.24 36.25
C ILE A 24 3.55 -1.76 37.23
N TYR A 25 4.67 -1.04 37.36
CA TYR A 25 5.75 -1.44 38.26
C TYR A 25 5.30 -1.44 39.73
N ASP A 26 4.64 -0.36 40.15
CA ASP A 26 4.16 -0.18 41.52
C ASP A 26 3.13 -1.24 41.92
N GLU A 27 2.26 -1.66 41.00
CA GLU A 27 1.27 -2.71 41.27
C GLU A 27 1.83 -4.14 41.25
N VAL A 28 2.59 -4.49 40.21
CA VAL A 28 2.97 -5.89 39.93
C VAL A 28 4.42 -6.09 39.53
N GLY A 29 5.18 -5.03 39.27
CA GLY A 29 6.53 -5.10 38.70
C GLY A 29 7.49 -5.99 39.47
N SER A 30 7.49 -5.92 40.79
CA SER A 30 8.34 -6.77 41.65
C SER A 30 7.97 -8.26 41.64
N ARG A 31 6.80 -8.61 41.09
CA ARG A 31 6.24 -9.98 41.08
C ARG A 31 6.28 -10.61 39.69
N ILE A 32 6.69 -9.88 38.67
CA ILE A 32 6.68 -10.34 37.27
C ILE A 32 8.01 -10.08 36.59
N GLU A 33 8.30 -10.89 35.58
CA GLU A 33 9.42 -10.67 34.67
C GLU A 33 8.85 -10.45 33.27
N ILE A 34 9.23 -9.35 32.62
CA ILE A 34 8.81 -9.07 31.24
C ILE A 34 9.61 -10.00 30.32
N LYS A 35 8.91 -10.86 29.58
CA LYS A 35 9.52 -11.80 28.61
C LYS A 35 9.51 -11.28 27.18
N GLY A 36 8.78 -10.20 26.91
CA GLY A 36 8.72 -9.56 25.61
C GLY A 36 7.92 -8.27 25.66
N ALA A 37 8.28 -7.31 24.81
CA ALA A 37 7.60 -6.03 24.66
C ALA A 37 7.23 -5.79 23.19
N GLY A 38 6.00 -5.36 22.94
CA GLY A 38 5.51 -5.02 21.61
C GLY A 38 4.84 -3.65 21.63
N THR A 39 5.00 -2.89 20.55
CA THR A 39 4.34 -1.58 20.38
C THR A 39 3.53 -1.53 19.09
N THR A 40 2.47 -0.72 19.10
CA THR A 40 1.60 -0.44 17.96
C THR A 40 1.00 0.96 18.12
N GLY A 41 0.15 1.40 17.19
CA GLY A 41 -0.38 2.77 17.17
C GLY A 41 0.45 3.74 16.32
N SER A 42 -0.01 4.99 16.24
CA SER A 42 0.70 6.11 15.59
C SER A 42 2.03 6.47 16.27
N GLY A 43 2.17 6.21 17.57
CA GLY A 43 3.39 6.43 18.36
C GLY A 43 4.34 5.24 18.46
N ARG A 44 4.08 4.13 17.74
CA ARG A 44 4.77 2.84 17.93
C ARG A 44 6.29 2.90 17.76
N GLU A 45 6.79 3.64 16.78
CA GLU A 45 8.23 3.69 16.50
C GLU A 45 8.96 4.47 17.59
N LEU A 46 8.42 5.63 17.98
CA LEU A 46 8.94 6.43 19.08
C LEU A 46 8.97 5.65 20.38
N ILE A 47 7.82 5.10 20.80
CA ILE A 47 7.73 4.39 22.07
C ILE A 47 8.49 3.08 22.03
N GLY A 48 8.43 2.35 20.90
CA GLY A 48 9.15 1.10 20.72
C GLY A 48 10.65 1.27 20.89
N GLU A 49 11.22 2.31 20.28
CA GLU A 49 12.65 2.60 20.40
C GLU A 49 13.03 3.16 21.77
N LEU A 50 12.12 3.78 22.53
CA LEU A 50 12.39 4.22 23.90
C LEU A 50 12.38 3.05 24.89
N ILE A 51 11.35 2.20 24.85
CA ILE A 51 11.19 1.09 25.79
C ILE A 51 12.09 -0.10 25.45
N GLY A 52 12.69 -0.13 24.26
CA GLY A 52 13.42 -1.30 23.76
C GLY A 52 12.46 -2.43 23.36
N ALA A 53 11.42 -2.12 22.60
CA ALA A 53 10.43 -3.10 22.17
C ALA A 53 11.05 -4.18 21.27
N ASP A 54 10.67 -5.43 21.49
CA ASP A 54 11.08 -6.55 20.66
C ASP A 54 10.36 -6.53 19.31
N THR A 55 9.14 -6.00 19.26
CA THR A 55 8.38 -5.82 18.03
C THR A 55 7.72 -4.45 17.95
N ILE A 56 7.74 -3.88 16.74
CA ILE A 56 7.04 -2.65 16.40
C ILE A 56 6.10 -3.01 15.25
N ASN A 57 4.79 -3.02 15.52
CA ASN A 57 3.79 -3.60 14.65
C ASN A 57 2.80 -2.53 14.19
N ASP A 58 2.36 -2.61 12.93
CA ASP A 58 1.26 -1.78 12.45
C ASP A 58 -0.06 -2.13 13.17
N GLU A 59 -0.98 -1.18 13.18
CA GLU A 59 -2.25 -1.29 13.91
C GLU A 59 -3.18 -2.35 13.32
N ILE A 60 -3.15 -2.55 12.00
CA ILE A 60 -4.03 -3.51 11.33
C ILE A 60 -3.68 -4.93 11.79
N THR A 61 -2.40 -5.28 11.73
CA THR A 61 -1.89 -6.58 12.19
C THR A 61 -2.12 -6.75 13.70
N ALA A 62 -1.83 -5.72 14.51
CA ALA A 62 -2.00 -5.81 15.96
C ALA A 62 -3.47 -6.00 16.36
N HIS A 63 -4.39 -5.18 15.84
CA HIS A 63 -5.82 -5.31 16.15
C HIS A 63 -6.38 -6.65 15.68
N LYS A 64 -6.02 -7.10 14.48
CA LYS A 64 -6.42 -8.42 13.96
C LYS A 64 -5.96 -9.53 14.89
N THR A 65 -4.68 -9.54 15.26
CA THR A 65 -4.09 -10.59 16.12
C THR A 65 -4.73 -10.60 17.51
N GLY A 66 -4.93 -9.44 18.12
CA GLY A 66 -5.60 -9.32 19.41
C GLY A 66 -7.06 -9.78 19.37
N ALA A 67 -7.80 -9.36 18.34
CA ALA A 67 -9.21 -9.72 18.16
C ALA A 67 -9.39 -11.23 17.97
N GLU A 68 -8.57 -11.86 17.11
CA GLU A 68 -8.62 -13.32 16.90
C GLU A 68 -8.28 -14.10 18.18
N PHE A 69 -7.28 -13.64 18.94
CA PHE A 69 -6.92 -14.28 20.20
C PHE A 69 -8.07 -14.23 21.21
N LEU A 70 -8.68 -13.07 21.41
CA LEU A 70 -9.81 -12.92 22.34
C LEU A 70 -11.05 -13.66 21.84
N ALA A 71 -11.31 -13.64 20.53
CA ALA A 71 -12.41 -14.36 19.91
C ALA A 71 -12.30 -15.87 20.18
N LYS A 72 -11.10 -16.44 20.00
CA LYS A 72 -10.82 -17.85 20.24
C LYS A 72 -10.85 -18.22 21.72
N THR A 73 -10.23 -17.41 22.58
CA THR A 73 -10.03 -17.75 23.99
C THR A 73 -11.22 -17.45 24.89
N MET A 74 -12.03 -16.43 24.56
CA MET A 74 -13.11 -15.96 25.42
C MET A 74 -14.51 -16.09 24.81
N LEU A 75 -14.62 -16.12 23.49
CA LEU A 75 -15.92 -16.04 22.80
C LEU A 75 -16.23 -17.27 21.93
N ASN A 76 -15.27 -18.19 21.76
CA ASN A 76 -15.35 -19.36 20.88
C ASN A 76 -15.89 -19.02 19.47
N THR A 77 -15.36 -17.94 18.89
CA THR A 77 -15.77 -17.44 17.57
C THR A 77 -14.55 -16.93 16.79
N GLN A 78 -14.76 -16.55 15.52
CA GLN A 78 -13.71 -15.98 14.67
C GLN A 78 -14.27 -14.77 13.91
N PRO A 79 -13.67 -13.57 14.07
CA PRO A 79 -14.12 -12.39 13.36
C PRO A 79 -13.81 -12.49 11.87
N ASP A 80 -14.76 -12.09 11.03
CA ASP A 80 -14.54 -11.90 9.58
C ASP A 80 -14.47 -10.40 9.21
N THR A 81 -14.92 -9.53 10.11
CA THR A 81 -14.89 -8.08 9.93
C THR A 81 -14.60 -7.41 11.27
N ILE A 82 -13.69 -6.44 11.25
CA ILE A 82 -13.39 -5.62 12.42
C ILE A 82 -13.69 -4.16 12.08
N PHE A 83 -14.49 -3.53 12.94
CA PHE A 83 -14.68 -2.09 12.99
C PHE A 83 -13.92 -1.55 14.19
N GLU A 84 -12.98 -0.66 13.94
CA GLU A 84 -12.23 0.06 14.97
C GLU A 84 -12.54 1.53 14.84
N ILE A 85 -13.06 2.13 15.91
CA ILE A 85 -13.28 3.58 15.95
C ILE A 85 -12.61 4.10 17.21
N GLY A 86 -11.42 4.66 17.00
CA GLY A 86 -10.59 5.28 18.01
C GLY A 86 -10.99 6.72 18.31
N GLY A 87 -10.10 7.43 19.00
CA GLY A 87 -10.29 8.84 19.31
C GLY A 87 -10.10 9.75 18.09
N GLN A 88 -9.11 9.46 17.25
CA GLN A 88 -8.69 10.34 16.14
C GLN A 88 -8.85 9.73 14.75
N ASP A 89 -8.88 8.41 14.66
CA ASP A 89 -8.99 7.70 13.40
C ASP A 89 -9.99 6.55 13.52
N SER A 90 -10.26 5.91 12.40
CA SER A 90 -11.12 4.73 12.34
C SER A 90 -10.62 3.77 11.27
N LYS A 91 -10.77 2.47 11.53
CA LYS A 91 -10.21 1.40 10.72
C LYS A 91 -11.25 0.32 10.45
N TYR A 92 -11.33 -0.07 9.20
CA TYR A 92 -12.05 -1.24 8.74
C TYR A 92 -11.05 -2.33 8.37
N ILE A 93 -11.28 -3.57 8.81
CA ILE A 93 -10.44 -4.73 8.49
C ILE A 93 -11.35 -5.88 8.07
N SER A 94 -11.12 -6.43 6.88
CA SER A 94 -11.74 -7.66 6.38
C SER A 94 -10.79 -8.84 6.54
N ILE A 95 -11.28 -9.93 7.13
CA ILE A 95 -10.48 -11.11 7.43
C ILE A 95 -11.09 -12.33 6.73
N GLU A 96 -10.27 -13.06 5.97
CA GLU A 96 -10.65 -14.37 5.41
C GLU A 96 -9.57 -15.39 5.77
N ASN A 97 -9.98 -16.51 6.35
CA ASN A 97 -9.08 -17.59 6.80
C ASN A 97 -7.93 -17.11 7.72
N GLY A 98 -8.20 -16.09 8.53
CA GLY A 98 -7.22 -15.48 9.41
C GLY A 98 -6.16 -14.62 8.70
N ILE A 99 -6.42 -14.20 7.47
CA ILE A 99 -5.57 -13.28 6.70
C ILE A 99 -6.38 -12.00 6.42
N VAL A 100 -5.72 -10.84 6.57
CA VAL A 100 -6.32 -9.57 6.19
C VAL A 100 -6.36 -9.49 4.66
N VAL A 101 -7.56 -9.45 4.08
CA VAL A 101 -7.78 -9.39 2.62
C VAL A 101 -8.08 -8.00 2.11
N ASP A 102 -8.59 -7.13 2.98
CA ASP A 102 -8.89 -5.73 2.67
C ASP A 102 -8.85 -4.93 3.98
N PHE A 103 -8.45 -3.66 3.90
CA PHE A 103 -8.48 -2.74 5.02
C PHE A 103 -8.65 -1.31 4.54
N ALA A 104 -9.21 -0.46 5.39
CA ALA A 104 -9.33 0.97 5.15
C ALA A 104 -9.09 1.73 6.44
N MET A 105 -8.50 2.92 6.34
CA MET A 105 -8.26 3.80 7.46
C MET A 105 -8.62 5.23 7.07
N ASN A 106 -9.23 5.96 7.99
CA ASN A 106 -9.54 7.38 7.82
C ASN A 106 -8.84 8.19 8.92
N GLU A 107 -7.82 8.95 8.52
CA GLU A 107 -7.06 9.85 9.40
C GLU A 107 -7.49 11.32 9.26
N ALA A 108 -8.16 11.67 8.16
CA ALA A 108 -8.35 13.08 7.79
C ALA A 108 -9.63 13.71 8.35
N CYS A 109 -10.60 12.88 8.76
CA CYS A 109 -11.93 13.36 9.12
C CYS A 109 -12.25 13.03 10.58
N ALA A 110 -12.32 14.07 11.42
CA ALA A 110 -12.78 13.95 12.81
C ALA A 110 -14.28 13.60 12.91
N ALA A 111 -15.07 13.89 11.87
CA ALA A 111 -16.46 13.44 11.84
C ALA A 111 -16.45 11.91 11.74
N GLY A 112 -16.97 11.24 12.75
CA GLY A 112 -16.99 9.77 12.84
C GLY A 112 -16.07 9.15 13.90
N THR A 113 -15.31 9.94 14.67
CA THR A 113 -14.39 9.42 15.71
C THR A 113 -14.89 9.70 17.13
N GLY A 114 -14.22 9.12 18.13
CA GLY A 114 -14.56 9.33 19.53
C GLY A 114 -14.35 10.76 20.03
N SER A 115 -13.37 11.50 19.50
CA SER A 115 -13.15 12.91 19.89
C SER A 115 -14.33 13.79 19.53
N PHE A 116 -14.95 13.56 18.37
CA PHE A 116 -16.15 14.28 17.96
C PHE A 116 -17.31 14.02 18.92
N LEU A 117 -17.51 12.76 19.31
CA LEU A 117 -18.60 12.40 20.22
C LEU A 117 -18.45 13.08 21.58
N GLU A 118 -17.21 13.13 22.06
CA GLU A 118 -16.87 13.74 23.32
C GLU A 118 -17.09 15.26 23.31
N GLU A 119 -16.60 15.96 22.29
CA GLU A 119 -16.80 17.41 22.13
C GLU A 119 -18.30 17.76 22.09
N ARG A 120 -19.10 16.98 21.37
CA ARG A 120 -20.56 17.19 21.28
C ARG A 120 -21.29 16.86 22.58
N ALA A 121 -20.87 15.81 23.28
CA ALA A 121 -21.46 15.44 24.56
C ALA A 121 -21.20 16.54 25.61
N GLU A 122 -19.97 17.07 25.67
CA GLU A 122 -19.59 18.15 26.58
C GLU A 122 -20.42 19.42 26.34
N GLU A 123 -20.61 19.82 25.08
CA GLU A 123 -21.45 20.97 24.73
C GLU A 123 -22.93 20.80 25.09
N LEU A 124 -23.45 19.57 25.01
CA LEU A 124 -24.81 19.24 25.48
C LEU A 124 -24.89 19.11 27.01
N GLY A 125 -23.77 19.24 27.72
CA GLY A 125 -23.66 19.03 29.16
C GLY A 125 -23.98 17.59 29.54
N ILE A 126 -23.48 16.63 28.76
CA ILE A 126 -23.68 15.18 28.93
C ILE A 126 -22.32 14.52 29.17
N ALA A 127 -22.20 13.71 30.21
CA ALA A 127 -21.01 12.91 30.43
C ALA A 127 -20.92 11.77 29.41
N ILE A 128 -19.78 11.68 28.71
CA ILE A 128 -19.56 10.62 27.70
C ILE A 128 -19.58 9.21 28.32
N LYS A 129 -19.09 9.08 29.57
CA LYS A 129 -19.08 7.82 30.32
C LYS A 129 -20.38 7.70 31.12
N GLY A 130 -21.11 6.60 30.91
CA GLY A 130 -22.36 6.30 31.59
C GLY A 130 -23.55 7.02 30.95
N GLU A 131 -23.62 8.36 31.06
CA GLU A 131 -24.83 9.13 30.74
C GLU A 131 -25.19 9.12 29.25
N PHE A 132 -24.21 9.25 28.35
CA PHE A 132 -24.47 9.29 26.91
C PHE A 132 -25.23 8.05 26.41
N ALA A 133 -24.77 6.86 26.78
CA ALA A 133 -25.37 5.60 26.30
C ALA A 133 -26.80 5.46 26.82
N GLU A 134 -27.06 5.80 28.08
CA GLU A 134 -28.38 5.76 28.70
C GLU A 134 -29.38 6.71 28.01
N LEU A 135 -28.96 7.95 27.73
CA LEU A 135 -29.79 8.93 27.01
C LEU A 135 -30.08 8.49 25.58
N ALA A 136 -29.05 8.03 24.84
CA ALA A 136 -29.25 7.58 23.47
C ALA A 136 -30.17 6.35 23.37
N LEU A 137 -30.03 5.38 24.29
CA LEU A 137 -30.83 4.16 24.28
C LEU A 137 -32.27 4.37 24.77
N SER A 138 -32.54 5.44 25.53
CA SER A 138 -33.90 5.80 25.98
C SER A 138 -34.68 6.64 24.95
N SER A 139 -34.02 7.09 23.87
CA SER A 139 -34.65 7.82 22.77
C SER A 139 -35.76 7.02 22.10
N LYS A 140 -36.88 7.72 21.83
CA LYS A 140 -38.03 7.16 21.10
C LYS A 140 -38.07 7.64 19.65
N ALA A 141 -37.47 8.79 19.36
CA ALA A 141 -37.46 9.40 18.05
C ALA A 141 -36.10 10.06 17.73
N PRO A 142 -35.04 9.27 17.50
CA PRO A 142 -33.71 9.82 17.22
C PRO A 142 -33.72 10.85 16.09
N VAL A 143 -33.07 12.00 16.31
CA VAL A 143 -32.97 13.03 15.28
C VAL A 143 -32.05 12.58 14.13
N LYS A 144 -32.32 13.06 12.92
CA LYS A 144 -31.49 12.75 11.74
C LYS A 144 -30.49 13.88 11.49
N LEU A 145 -29.27 13.75 12.02
CA LEU A 145 -28.19 14.74 11.80
C LEU A 145 -27.35 14.46 10.54
N GLY A 146 -27.53 13.31 9.88
CA GLY A 146 -26.80 12.93 8.68
C GLY A 146 -25.34 12.51 8.93
N GLU A 147 -24.50 12.57 7.90
CA GLU A 147 -23.11 12.06 7.90
C GLU A 147 -22.05 13.13 7.60
N ARG A 148 -22.45 14.41 7.75
CA ARG A 148 -21.65 15.57 7.33
C ARG A 148 -20.49 15.87 8.28
N CYS A 149 -19.63 16.81 7.87
CA CYS A 149 -18.53 17.31 8.70
C CYS A 149 -19.05 17.83 10.05
N THR A 150 -18.21 17.71 11.08
CA THR A 150 -18.51 18.08 12.48
C THR A 150 -19.10 19.48 12.62
N VAL A 151 -18.62 20.44 11.82
CA VAL A 151 -19.08 21.84 11.82
C VAL A 151 -20.55 21.96 11.40
N PHE A 152 -20.98 21.23 10.37
CA PHE A 152 -22.38 21.25 9.93
C PHE A 152 -23.27 20.48 10.89
N MET A 153 -22.76 19.36 11.41
CA MET A 153 -23.48 18.58 12.40
C MET A 153 -23.77 19.41 13.66
N GLN A 154 -22.85 20.30 14.05
CA GLN A 154 -23.05 21.23 15.15
C GLN A 154 -24.19 22.23 14.91
N GLN A 155 -24.28 22.76 13.68
CA GLN A 155 -25.39 23.63 13.29
C GLN A 155 -26.71 22.87 13.33
N ASP A 156 -26.73 21.61 12.87
CA ASP A 156 -27.92 20.77 12.89
C ASP A 156 -28.37 20.47 14.34
N VAL A 157 -27.45 20.07 15.23
CA VAL A 157 -27.74 19.83 16.65
C VAL A 157 -28.35 21.09 17.29
N SER A 158 -27.73 22.25 17.09
CA SER A 158 -28.22 23.53 17.60
C SER A 158 -29.61 23.88 17.08
N ALA A 159 -29.86 23.64 15.78
CA ALA A 159 -31.15 23.90 15.16
C ALA A 159 -32.25 22.97 15.71
N TYR A 160 -31.96 21.70 15.92
CA TYR A 160 -32.90 20.76 16.54
C TYR A 160 -33.16 21.10 18.01
N GLN A 161 -32.14 21.51 18.75
CA GLN A 161 -32.29 21.95 20.14
C GLN A 161 -33.20 23.19 20.24
N GLN A 162 -33.04 24.18 19.37
CA GLN A 162 -33.93 25.36 19.30
C GLN A 162 -35.37 25.01 18.91
N ARG A 163 -35.58 23.91 18.18
CA ARG A 163 -36.91 23.38 17.83
C ARG A 163 -37.52 22.53 18.96
N GLY A 164 -36.85 22.42 20.11
CA GLY A 164 -37.35 21.68 21.27
C GLY A 164 -37.05 20.18 21.24
N ALA A 165 -36.07 19.72 20.44
CA ALA A 165 -35.62 18.34 20.52
C ALA A 165 -35.05 18.04 21.92
N VAL A 166 -35.48 16.93 22.49
CA VAL A 166 -35.01 16.47 23.80
C VAL A 166 -33.60 15.87 23.70
N LYS A 167 -32.86 15.85 24.82
CA LYS A 167 -31.45 15.43 24.83
C LYS A 167 -31.28 13.97 24.39
N GLU A 168 -32.22 13.10 24.74
CA GLU A 168 -32.24 11.68 24.39
C GLU A 168 -32.21 11.50 22.87
N ASP A 169 -33.10 12.20 22.16
CA ASP A 169 -33.22 12.11 20.71
C ASP A 169 -32.01 12.72 19.99
N LEU A 170 -31.44 13.81 20.52
CA LEU A 170 -30.19 14.41 20.02
C LEU A 170 -29.01 13.45 20.17
N THR A 171 -28.86 12.85 21.35
CA THR A 171 -27.77 11.91 21.69
C THR A 171 -27.85 10.65 20.84
N ALA A 172 -29.05 10.10 20.64
CA ALA A 172 -29.26 8.98 19.72
C ALA A 172 -28.91 9.37 18.27
N GLY A 173 -29.31 10.57 17.83
CA GLY A 173 -28.94 11.09 16.52
C GLY A 173 -27.44 11.18 16.30
N LEU A 174 -26.68 11.61 17.31
CA LEU A 174 -25.21 11.65 17.28
C LEU A 174 -24.60 10.24 17.12
N ALA A 175 -25.13 9.24 17.85
CA ALA A 175 -24.68 7.85 17.73
C ALA A 175 -24.90 7.30 16.31
N TYR A 176 -26.08 7.52 15.72
CA TYR A 176 -26.36 7.13 14.34
C TYR A 176 -25.45 7.84 13.34
N SER A 177 -25.13 9.12 13.58
CA SER A 177 -24.32 9.92 12.67
C SER A 177 -22.88 9.42 12.57
N ILE A 178 -22.31 8.96 13.68
CA ILE A 178 -21.00 8.27 13.69
C ILE A 178 -21.05 7.01 12.85
N VAL A 179 -22.08 6.18 13.03
CA VAL A 179 -22.25 4.93 12.28
C VAL A 179 -22.37 5.20 10.78
N TYR A 180 -23.22 6.13 10.37
CA TYR A 180 -23.38 6.47 8.95
C TYR A 180 -22.10 7.05 8.35
N ASN A 181 -21.42 7.94 9.08
CA ASN A 181 -20.15 8.47 8.62
C ASN A 181 -19.10 7.36 8.45
N TYR A 182 -18.95 6.47 9.43
CA TYR A 182 -18.02 5.36 9.37
C TYR A 182 -18.32 4.43 8.18
N LEU A 183 -19.59 4.04 8.00
CA LEU A 183 -20.01 3.19 6.89
C LEU A 183 -19.76 3.85 5.53
N ASN A 184 -20.02 5.14 5.38
CA ASN A 184 -19.89 5.82 4.08
C ASN A 184 -18.44 6.22 3.76
N ARG A 185 -17.65 6.63 4.76
CA ARG A 185 -16.30 7.19 4.57
C ARG A 185 -15.19 6.16 4.74
N VAL A 186 -15.34 5.21 5.66
CA VAL A 186 -14.32 4.20 5.94
C VAL A 186 -14.64 2.92 5.19
N VAL A 187 -15.85 2.37 5.38
CA VAL A 187 -16.21 1.09 4.76
C VAL A 187 -16.47 1.27 3.26
N GLY A 188 -17.32 2.22 2.87
CA GLY A 188 -17.70 2.45 1.47
C GLY A 188 -18.39 1.21 0.86
N GLU A 189 -17.97 0.80 -0.33
CA GLU A 189 -18.51 -0.37 -1.03
C GLU A 189 -17.90 -1.71 -0.58
N ARG A 190 -17.08 -1.71 0.49
CA ARG A 190 -16.39 -2.91 0.96
C ARG A 190 -17.33 -3.92 1.59
N LYS A 191 -16.93 -5.20 1.53
CA LYS A 191 -17.72 -6.33 2.00
C LYS A 191 -17.81 -6.36 3.53
N ILE A 192 -19.00 -6.22 4.10
CA ILE A 192 -19.21 -6.45 5.52
C ILE A 192 -19.62 -7.91 5.75
N GLY A 193 -18.80 -8.65 6.51
CA GLY A 193 -19.04 -10.03 6.90
C GLY A 193 -20.19 -10.20 7.89
N ASN A 194 -20.21 -11.35 8.58
CA ASN A 194 -21.26 -11.73 9.53
C ASN A 194 -20.80 -11.68 10.98
N VAL A 195 -19.54 -11.98 11.26
CA VAL A 195 -18.96 -11.94 12.61
C VAL A 195 -18.19 -10.65 12.77
N ILE A 196 -18.93 -9.59 13.09
CA ILE A 196 -18.40 -8.23 13.19
C ILE A 196 -17.95 -7.95 14.61
N PHE A 197 -16.66 -7.66 14.77
CA PHE A 197 -16.10 -7.17 16.03
C PHE A 197 -16.03 -5.65 16.00
N PHE A 198 -16.57 -4.99 17.02
CA PHE A 198 -16.48 -3.55 17.19
C PHE A 198 -15.56 -3.21 18.37
N GLN A 199 -14.49 -2.48 18.08
CA GLN A 199 -13.40 -2.18 19.00
C GLN A 199 -13.01 -0.69 18.95
N GLY A 200 -12.11 -0.28 19.85
CA GLY A 200 -11.69 1.11 20.00
C GLY A 200 -12.46 1.83 21.12
N GLY A 201 -12.06 3.06 21.44
CA GLY A 201 -12.60 3.81 22.59
C GLY A 201 -14.10 4.09 22.50
N THR A 202 -14.65 4.17 21.29
CA THR A 202 -16.10 4.37 21.10
C THR A 202 -16.91 3.09 21.34
N ALA A 203 -16.28 1.92 21.34
CA ALA A 203 -16.95 0.65 21.62
C ALA A 203 -17.37 0.48 23.09
N TYR A 204 -16.85 1.33 24.00
CA TYR A 204 -17.37 1.44 25.37
C TYR A 204 -18.79 2.04 25.44
N ASN A 205 -19.29 2.62 24.35
CA ASN A 205 -20.60 3.23 24.28
C ASN A 205 -21.60 2.30 23.58
N ASP A 206 -22.44 1.64 24.37
CA ASP A 206 -23.41 0.65 23.90
C ASP A 206 -24.40 1.22 22.86
N ALA A 207 -24.67 2.53 22.89
CA ALA A 207 -25.54 3.16 21.92
C ALA A 207 -24.97 3.10 20.49
N ILE A 208 -23.65 3.17 20.33
CA ILE A 208 -22.98 3.09 19.02
C ILE A 208 -23.03 1.65 18.50
N ALA A 209 -22.74 0.67 19.36
CA ALA A 209 -22.86 -0.74 19.01
C ALA A 209 -24.30 -1.11 18.61
N SER A 210 -25.29 -0.59 19.34
CA SER A 210 -26.72 -0.74 19.04
C SER A 210 -27.09 -0.07 17.70
N ALA A 211 -26.59 1.14 17.44
CA ALA A 211 -26.80 1.83 16.18
C ALA A 211 -26.21 1.05 14.99
N PHE A 212 -25.00 0.50 15.10
CA PHE A 212 -24.44 -0.40 14.08
C PHE A 212 -25.33 -1.62 13.84
N ALA A 213 -25.77 -2.28 14.92
CA ALA A 213 -26.63 -3.46 14.81
C ALA A 213 -27.95 -3.13 14.11
N LYS A 214 -28.53 -1.97 14.40
CA LYS A 214 -29.78 -1.50 13.78
C LYS A 214 -29.60 -1.13 12.32
N VAL A 215 -28.55 -0.38 11.97
CA VAL A 215 -28.30 0.09 10.60
C VAL A 215 -27.93 -1.06 9.67
N LEU A 216 -27.09 -1.99 10.13
CA LEU A 216 -26.62 -3.12 9.32
C LEU A 216 -27.57 -4.32 9.36
N ASN A 217 -28.53 -4.34 10.29
CA ASN A 217 -29.35 -5.51 10.60
C ASN A 217 -28.50 -6.78 10.82
N LYS A 218 -27.40 -6.62 11.56
CA LYS A 218 -26.39 -7.66 11.84
C LYS A 218 -26.03 -7.64 13.32
N LYS A 219 -25.53 -8.77 13.82
CA LYS A 219 -25.00 -8.84 15.18
C LYS A 219 -23.64 -8.14 15.23
N ILE A 220 -23.49 -7.24 16.19
CA ILE A 220 -22.22 -6.59 16.52
C ILE A 220 -21.70 -7.18 17.83
N ILE A 221 -20.45 -7.58 17.83
CA ILE A 221 -19.79 -8.16 19.01
C ILE A 221 -18.79 -7.13 19.51
N VAL A 222 -19.00 -6.63 20.72
CA VAL A 222 -17.99 -5.83 21.43
C VAL A 222 -17.18 -6.80 22.30
N PRO A 223 -15.93 -7.12 21.93
CA PRO A 223 -15.10 -8.02 22.72
C PRO A 223 -14.69 -7.39 24.07
N PRO A 224 -14.32 -8.21 25.08
CA PRO A 224 -13.68 -7.69 26.28
C PRO A 224 -12.36 -7.00 25.91
N TYR A 225 -11.91 -6.05 26.73
CA TYR A 225 -10.68 -5.27 26.48
C TYR A 225 -10.69 -4.49 25.16
N ASN A 226 -11.87 -4.16 24.60
CA ASN A 226 -12.03 -3.53 23.27
C ASN A 226 -11.17 -2.26 23.05
N GLY A 227 -10.91 -1.47 24.09
CA GLY A 227 -10.08 -0.27 24.01
C GLY A 227 -8.58 -0.54 23.90
N VAL A 228 -8.11 -1.74 24.26
CA VAL A 228 -6.67 -2.09 24.30
C VAL A 228 -6.31 -3.32 23.46
N ILE A 229 -7.21 -3.80 22.59
CA ILE A 229 -6.97 -4.98 21.74
C ILE A 229 -5.71 -4.85 20.89
N GLY A 230 -5.41 -3.67 20.36
CA GLY A 230 -4.16 -3.43 19.64
C GLY A 230 -2.93 -3.73 20.49
N ALA A 231 -2.92 -3.33 21.76
CA ALA A 231 -1.83 -3.62 22.69
C ALA A 231 -1.72 -5.12 23.01
N VAL A 232 -2.87 -5.81 23.17
CA VAL A 232 -2.91 -7.28 23.33
C VAL A 232 -2.27 -7.97 22.12
N GLY A 233 -2.64 -7.54 20.90
CA GLY A 233 -2.06 -8.08 19.67
C GLY A 233 -0.57 -7.82 19.54
N ALA A 234 -0.10 -6.62 19.88
CA ALA A 234 1.33 -6.30 19.88
C ALA A 234 2.11 -7.17 20.87
N ALA A 235 1.57 -7.42 22.06
CA ALA A 235 2.18 -8.33 23.04
C ALA A 235 2.24 -9.78 22.53
N LEU A 236 1.20 -10.26 21.84
CA LEU A 236 1.18 -11.61 21.25
C LEU A 236 2.24 -11.76 20.14
N LEU A 237 2.39 -10.75 19.29
CA LEU A 237 3.43 -10.73 18.25
C LEU A 237 4.84 -10.73 18.85
N ALA A 238 5.03 -10.01 19.96
CA ALA A 238 6.30 -10.05 20.71
C ALA A 238 6.58 -11.45 21.28
N VAL A 239 5.57 -12.09 21.87
CA VAL A 239 5.67 -13.48 22.37
C VAL A 239 6.03 -14.44 21.25
N GLU A 240 5.38 -14.33 20.08
CA GLU A 240 5.67 -15.17 18.92
C GLU A 240 7.11 -14.98 18.44
N LYS A 241 7.58 -13.73 18.34
CA LYS A 241 8.96 -13.43 17.96
C LYS A 241 9.97 -14.04 18.94
N ILE A 242 9.79 -13.81 20.24
CA ILE A 242 10.70 -14.34 21.28
C ILE A 242 10.69 -15.87 21.28
N ALA A 243 9.53 -16.51 21.08
CA ALA A 243 9.44 -17.96 20.97
C ALA A 243 10.20 -18.50 19.74
N MET A 244 10.16 -17.78 18.61
CA MET A 244 10.87 -18.15 17.39
C MET A 244 12.39 -17.92 17.49
N THR A 245 12.83 -16.77 18.02
CA THR A 245 14.26 -16.42 18.05
C THR A 245 14.99 -16.99 19.27
N LYS A 246 14.25 -17.28 20.36
CA LYS A 246 14.80 -17.65 21.68
C LYS A 246 15.75 -16.59 22.27
N GLU A 247 15.66 -15.36 21.78
CA GLU A 247 16.42 -14.22 22.31
C GLU A 247 15.81 -13.75 23.64
N GLN A 248 16.60 -13.05 24.46
CA GLN A 248 16.08 -12.31 25.61
C GLN A 248 15.46 -11.00 25.14
N THR A 249 14.45 -10.51 25.87
CA THR A 249 13.80 -9.24 25.55
C THR A 249 14.78 -8.07 25.61
N LYS A 250 14.63 -7.11 24.70
CA LYS A 250 15.37 -5.83 24.70
C LYS A 250 14.74 -4.77 25.60
N PHE A 251 13.65 -5.11 26.30
CA PHE A 251 12.93 -4.20 27.15
C PHE A 251 13.86 -3.56 28.18
N ARG A 252 13.98 -2.22 28.15
CA ARG A 252 14.93 -1.45 28.96
C ARG A 252 14.49 -1.26 30.41
N GLY A 253 13.27 -1.67 30.76
CA GLY A 253 12.70 -1.51 32.11
C GLY A 253 11.60 -0.45 32.19
N TYR A 254 11.21 -0.11 33.41
CA TYR A 254 10.05 0.73 33.70
C TYR A 254 10.37 2.24 33.79
N GLU A 255 11.65 2.60 33.91
CA GLU A 255 12.10 3.99 34.09
C GLU A 255 12.64 4.57 32.77
N LEU A 256 11.79 5.28 32.03
CA LEU A 256 12.19 5.88 30.74
C LEU A 256 12.98 7.17 30.88
N GLU A 257 12.94 7.81 32.05
CA GLU A 257 13.65 9.07 32.34
C GLU A 257 15.18 8.94 32.26
N GLN A 258 15.71 7.71 32.41
CA GLN A 258 17.14 7.44 32.34
C GLN A 258 17.66 7.30 30.89
N VAL A 259 16.76 7.24 29.91
CA VAL A 259 17.13 7.08 28.49
C VAL A 259 17.51 8.44 27.91
N ASN A 260 18.79 8.63 27.60
CA ASN A 260 19.26 9.84 26.93
C ASN A 260 18.74 9.90 25.48
N TYR A 261 17.91 10.89 25.16
CA TYR A 261 17.46 11.15 23.80
C TYR A 261 17.63 12.62 23.39
N THR A 262 17.81 12.87 22.10
CA THR A 262 17.75 14.22 21.53
C THR A 262 16.52 14.36 20.63
N LEU A 263 15.88 15.53 20.67
CA LEU A 263 14.73 15.88 19.83
C LEU A 263 15.12 17.02 18.88
N ARG A 264 14.87 16.84 17.58
CA ARG A 264 15.04 17.86 16.57
C ARG A 264 13.79 17.97 15.70
N GLU A 265 13.23 19.17 15.61
CA GLU A 265 12.11 19.46 14.73
C GLU A 265 12.57 19.99 13.37
N PHE A 266 11.93 19.55 12.28
CA PHE A 266 12.19 20.06 10.93
C PHE A 266 10.99 19.87 10.00
N THR A 267 10.88 20.69 8.95
CA THR A 267 9.84 20.52 7.93
C THR A 267 10.34 19.64 6.77
N CYS A 268 9.62 18.56 6.46
CA CYS A 268 9.90 17.73 5.29
C CYS A 268 9.56 18.49 3.99
N LYS A 269 10.53 18.62 3.08
CA LYS A 269 10.34 19.28 1.77
C LYS A 269 10.30 18.28 0.60
N ALA A 270 9.94 17.03 0.87
CA ALA A 270 9.94 15.98 -0.16
C ALA A 270 8.75 16.09 -1.13
N CYS A 271 7.62 16.64 -0.68
CA CYS A 271 6.41 16.83 -1.48
C CYS A 271 5.66 18.08 -1.00
N SER A 272 4.47 18.32 -1.57
CA SER A 272 3.60 19.46 -1.24
C SER A 272 2.97 19.42 0.16
N ASN A 273 3.12 18.33 0.92
CA ASN A 273 2.48 18.22 2.24
C ASN A 273 3.22 18.98 3.34
N TYR A 274 4.51 19.31 3.14
CA TYR A 274 5.32 20.05 4.11
C TYR A 274 5.18 19.55 5.56
N CYS A 275 5.23 18.23 5.75
CA CYS A 275 5.00 17.61 7.05
C CYS A 275 5.95 18.16 8.12
N ASN A 276 5.44 18.44 9.32
CA ASN A 276 6.27 18.82 10.46
C ASN A 276 6.81 17.55 11.12
N MET A 277 8.12 17.37 11.04
CA MET A 277 8.82 16.16 11.46
C MET A 277 9.54 16.37 12.79
N GLN A 278 9.54 15.34 13.62
CA GLN A 278 10.37 15.21 14.81
C GLN A 278 11.38 14.07 14.59
N GLU A 279 12.66 14.38 14.63
CA GLU A 279 13.78 13.43 14.69
C GLU A 279 14.12 13.19 16.15
N PHE A 280 14.01 11.94 16.59
CA PHE A 280 14.43 11.45 17.90
C PHE A 280 15.71 10.66 17.72
N ALA A 281 16.75 10.95 18.51
CA ALA A 281 17.93 10.09 18.57
C ALA A 281 18.06 9.48 19.96
N VAL A 282 17.91 8.16 20.08
CA VAL A 282 18.06 7.39 21.32
C VAL A 282 19.35 6.58 21.20
N GLU A 283 20.31 6.81 22.11
CA GLU A 283 21.61 6.10 22.10
C GLU A 283 22.36 6.14 20.74
N GLY A 284 22.15 7.20 19.96
CA GLY A 284 22.74 7.38 18.63
C GLY A 284 21.92 6.82 17.46
N GLU A 285 20.85 6.06 17.73
CA GLU A 285 19.91 5.59 16.70
C GLU A 285 18.82 6.63 16.45
N LYS A 286 18.60 6.98 15.18
CA LYS A 286 17.63 8.00 14.75
C LYS A 286 16.31 7.38 14.31
N THR A 287 15.22 7.94 14.84
CA THR A 287 13.84 7.62 14.48
C THR A 287 13.10 8.91 14.16
N TYR A 288 12.11 8.86 13.27
CA TYR A 288 11.38 10.03 12.81
C TYR A 288 9.89 9.88 13.07
N TRP A 289 9.22 10.99 13.34
CA TRP A 289 7.78 11.03 13.57
C TRP A 289 7.18 12.25 12.86
N GLY A 290 5.93 12.15 12.42
CA GLY A 290 5.17 13.26 11.80
C GLY A 290 5.06 13.21 10.28
N ASP A 291 5.54 12.16 9.61
CA ASP A 291 5.35 12.01 8.16
C ASP A 291 4.00 11.39 7.81
N GLN A 292 3.36 11.95 6.78
CA GLN A 292 2.12 11.39 6.22
C GLN A 292 2.37 10.29 5.17
N CYS A 293 3.54 10.26 4.54
CA CYS A 293 3.82 9.30 3.47
C CYS A 293 4.42 7.98 3.96
N SER A 294 4.98 7.92 5.17
CA SER A 294 5.60 6.71 5.75
C SER A 294 6.68 6.05 4.86
N ASP A 295 7.24 6.77 3.89
CA ASP A 295 8.11 6.22 2.85
C ASP A 295 9.57 6.65 3.02
N LYS A 296 9.81 7.94 3.26
CA LYS A 296 11.17 8.51 3.27
C LYS A 296 11.95 8.26 4.55
N PHE A 297 11.28 8.35 5.71
CA PHE A 297 11.94 8.37 7.02
C PHE A 297 11.77 7.06 7.79
N ARG A 298 10.99 6.13 7.25
CA ARG A 298 10.72 4.85 7.91
C ARG A 298 11.96 3.96 7.87
N ARG A 299 12.35 3.45 9.03
CA ARG A 299 13.48 2.51 9.14
C ARG A 299 13.10 1.21 8.43
N ARG A 300 13.92 0.77 7.48
CA ARG A 300 13.77 -0.58 6.91
C ARG A 300 14.02 -1.59 8.01
N GLN A 301 13.04 -2.42 8.34
CA GLN A 301 13.25 -3.52 9.26
C GLN A 301 14.22 -4.52 8.64
N THR A 302 15.27 -4.86 9.37
CA THR A 302 16.22 -5.90 8.99
C THR A 302 15.87 -7.19 9.74
N THR A 303 15.64 -8.26 9.00
CA THR A 303 15.44 -9.59 9.59
C THR A 303 16.77 -10.33 9.61
N GLY A 304 17.12 -10.98 10.72
CA GLY A 304 18.26 -11.90 10.77
C GLY A 304 18.06 -13.17 9.91
N LYS A 305 16.81 -13.42 9.49
CA LYS A 305 16.44 -14.54 8.62
C LYS A 305 16.84 -14.23 7.18
N LYS A 306 17.71 -15.06 6.61
CA LYS A 306 18.04 -15.01 5.18
C LYS A 306 16.94 -15.68 4.36
N PRO A 307 16.54 -15.10 3.22
CA PRO A 307 15.64 -15.77 2.29
C PRO A 307 16.18 -17.15 1.88
N VAL A 308 15.27 -18.13 1.73
CA VAL A 308 15.61 -19.48 1.26
C VAL A 308 15.67 -19.58 -0.27
N ILE A 309 15.26 -18.52 -0.97
CA ILE A 309 15.33 -18.35 -2.42
C ILE A 309 16.10 -17.08 -2.74
N ASP A 310 16.71 -17.04 -3.92
CA ASP A 310 17.33 -15.83 -4.45
C ASP A 310 16.28 -14.76 -4.79
N ASP A 311 16.73 -13.51 -4.91
CA ASP A 311 15.89 -12.41 -5.39
C ASP A 311 15.59 -12.58 -6.88
N LEU A 312 14.49 -13.26 -7.17
CA LEU A 312 14.05 -13.54 -8.55
C LEU A 312 13.70 -12.27 -9.33
N LEU A 313 13.31 -11.17 -8.66
CA LEU A 313 13.02 -9.90 -9.34
C LEU A 313 14.31 -9.23 -9.79
N ALA A 314 15.33 -9.20 -8.92
CA ALA A 314 16.65 -8.70 -9.27
C ALA A 314 17.29 -9.54 -10.39
N LEU A 315 17.26 -10.87 -10.26
CA LEU A 315 17.73 -11.80 -11.29
C LEU A 315 17.03 -11.56 -12.63
N ARG A 316 15.71 -11.40 -12.61
CA ARG A 316 14.93 -11.12 -13.82
C ARG A 316 15.36 -9.80 -14.48
N GLN A 317 15.61 -8.74 -13.71
CA GLN A 317 16.05 -7.45 -14.26
C GLN A 317 17.41 -7.54 -14.92
N GLU A 318 18.35 -8.22 -14.26
CA GLU A 318 19.70 -8.43 -14.77
C GLU A 318 19.66 -9.17 -16.11
N ILE A 319 19.00 -10.33 -16.17
CA ILE A 319 18.94 -11.14 -17.40
C ILE A 319 18.13 -10.43 -18.48
N LEU A 320 17.08 -9.68 -18.12
CA LEU A 320 16.25 -8.97 -19.10
C LEU A 320 17.09 -8.01 -19.93
N PHE A 321 18.03 -7.28 -19.32
CA PHE A 321 18.89 -6.31 -20.00
C PHE A 321 20.30 -6.86 -20.30
N ASP A 322 20.50 -8.17 -20.15
CA ASP A 322 21.77 -8.80 -20.48
C ASP A 322 22.11 -8.59 -21.98
N GLY A 323 23.40 -8.35 -22.25
CA GLY A 323 23.88 -7.98 -23.57
C GLY A 323 23.45 -6.59 -24.08
N TYR A 324 22.82 -5.74 -23.25
CA TYR A 324 22.63 -4.34 -23.61
C TYR A 324 23.97 -3.60 -23.57
N GLN A 325 24.39 -3.10 -24.72
CA GLN A 325 25.68 -2.43 -24.88
C GLN A 325 25.48 -1.13 -25.70
N PRO A 326 25.07 -0.03 -25.05
CA PRO A 326 24.72 1.21 -25.74
C PRO A 326 25.91 1.84 -26.49
N GLU A 327 27.14 1.52 -26.09
CA GLU A 327 28.37 2.09 -26.68
C GLU A 327 28.72 1.53 -28.07
N ILE A 328 28.19 0.36 -28.45
CA ILE A 328 28.52 -0.22 -29.74
C ILE A 328 27.76 0.52 -30.83
N GLU A 329 28.52 1.21 -31.66
CA GLU A 329 28.05 1.95 -32.82
C GLU A 329 27.39 1.04 -33.87
N GLY A 330 26.50 1.65 -34.64
CA GLY A 330 25.78 1.01 -35.72
C GLY A 330 25.50 2.01 -36.84
N LYS A 331 24.85 1.54 -37.90
CA LYS A 331 24.58 2.40 -39.07
C LYS A 331 23.59 3.55 -38.81
N ALA A 332 22.78 3.41 -37.76
CA ALA A 332 21.88 4.42 -37.20
C ALA A 332 21.45 3.97 -35.80
N THR A 333 20.89 4.89 -35.01
CA THR A 333 20.42 4.66 -33.65
C THR A 333 18.91 4.44 -33.60
N ILE A 334 18.50 3.30 -33.07
CA ILE A 334 17.10 2.97 -32.78
C ILE A 334 16.84 3.18 -31.29
N GLY A 335 15.99 4.17 -30.98
CA GLY A 335 15.47 4.42 -29.64
C GLY A 335 14.36 3.45 -29.25
N LEU A 336 14.53 2.80 -28.10
CA LEU A 336 13.54 1.92 -27.46
C LEU A 336 13.09 2.56 -26.13
N PRO A 337 11.82 2.98 -25.98
CA PRO A 337 11.32 3.50 -24.70
C PRO A 337 11.38 2.39 -23.63
N ARG A 338 12.18 2.56 -22.57
CA ARG A 338 12.34 1.60 -21.46
C ARG A 338 11.12 1.62 -20.54
N SER A 339 9.98 1.23 -21.10
CA SER A 339 8.66 1.26 -20.48
C SER A 339 7.77 0.20 -21.13
N MET A 340 6.60 -0.06 -20.52
CA MET A 340 5.59 -0.96 -21.06
C MET A 340 6.19 -2.33 -21.42
N TYR A 341 5.99 -2.79 -22.65
CA TYR A 341 6.35 -4.14 -23.09
C TYR A 341 7.85 -4.37 -23.28
N ILE A 342 8.70 -3.34 -23.15
CA ILE A 342 10.16 -3.53 -23.11
C ILE A 342 10.56 -4.35 -21.88
N TYR A 343 9.84 -4.25 -20.76
CA TYR A 343 10.05 -5.12 -19.59
C TYR A 343 9.76 -6.61 -19.83
N GLU A 344 9.27 -6.97 -21.02
CA GLU A 344 8.98 -8.34 -21.44
C GLU A 344 9.79 -8.76 -22.67
N HIS A 345 9.98 -7.85 -23.63
CA HIS A 345 10.53 -8.15 -24.96
C HIS A 345 11.87 -7.47 -25.27
N PHE A 346 12.57 -6.92 -24.28
CA PHE A 346 13.87 -6.30 -24.55
C PHE A 346 14.88 -7.24 -25.23
N PRO A 347 15.07 -8.50 -24.80
CA PRO A 347 16.01 -9.42 -25.47
C PRO A 347 15.69 -9.63 -26.95
N LEU A 348 14.39 -9.72 -27.28
CA LEU A 348 13.89 -9.79 -28.65
C LEU A 348 14.33 -8.54 -29.45
N TRP A 349 14.02 -7.34 -28.96
CA TRP A 349 14.28 -6.11 -29.71
C TRP A 349 15.76 -5.74 -29.79
N ASN A 350 16.51 -5.94 -28.70
CA ASN A 350 17.96 -5.75 -28.68
C ASN A 350 18.62 -6.65 -29.73
N THR A 351 18.35 -7.95 -29.69
CA THR A 351 18.91 -8.91 -30.66
C THR A 351 18.49 -8.61 -32.09
N PHE A 352 17.22 -8.23 -32.30
CA PHE A 352 16.67 -7.93 -33.62
C PHE A 352 17.43 -6.77 -34.29
N PHE A 353 17.51 -5.61 -33.64
CA PHE A 353 18.14 -4.42 -34.22
C PHE A 353 19.66 -4.55 -34.32
N ARG A 354 20.28 -5.26 -33.37
CA ARG A 354 21.72 -5.55 -33.43
C ARG A 354 22.09 -6.46 -34.58
N THR A 355 21.27 -7.49 -34.85
CA THR A 355 21.48 -8.37 -36.00
C THR A 355 21.35 -7.62 -37.33
N LEU A 356 20.52 -6.57 -37.38
CA LEU A 356 20.41 -5.67 -38.54
C LEU A 356 21.53 -4.61 -38.62
N GLY A 357 22.41 -4.52 -37.62
CA GLY A 357 23.54 -3.59 -37.58
C GLY A 357 23.20 -2.18 -37.08
N TYR A 358 22.10 -2.02 -36.32
CA TYR A 358 21.75 -0.75 -35.68
C TYR A 358 22.33 -0.65 -34.26
N LYS A 359 22.57 0.58 -33.82
CA LYS A 359 22.80 0.92 -32.42
C LYS A 359 21.45 0.93 -31.71
N VAL A 360 21.37 0.31 -30.53
CA VAL A 360 20.14 0.27 -29.72
C VAL A 360 20.34 1.21 -28.54
N GLN A 361 19.42 2.16 -28.37
CA GLN A 361 19.44 3.12 -27.27
C GLN A 361 18.15 3.02 -26.46
N LEU A 362 18.28 2.72 -25.16
CA LEU A 362 17.16 2.82 -24.23
C LEU A 362 17.01 4.23 -23.68
N SER A 363 15.77 4.63 -23.37
CA SER A 363 15.53 5.75 -22.47
C SER A 363 16.09 5.44 -21.08
N ASP A 364 16.25 6.46 -20.25
CA ASP A 364 16.59 6.26 -18.84
C ASP A 364 15.50 5.46 -18.10
N GLU A 365 15.85 4.99 -16.89
CA GLU A 365 14.89 4.39 -15.97
C GLU A 365 13.81 5.41 -15.60
N THR A 366 12.58 4.92 -15.48
CA THR A 366 11.44 5.72 -15.05
C THR A 366 11.78 6.45 -13.75
N ASN A 367 11.57 7.75 -13.76
CA ASN A 367 11.80 8.62 -12.62
C ASN A 367 10.80 9.77 -12.64
N ALA A 368 10.77 10.57 -11.57
CA ALA A 368 9.83 11.68 -11.43
C ALA A 368 9.88 12.70 -12.58
N LYS A 369 11.06 12.93 -13.19
CA LYS A 369 11.18 13.82 -14.37
C LYS A 369 10.47 13.20 -15.56
N ILE A 370 10.71 11.92 -15.87
CA ILE A 370 10.05 11.21 -16.97
C ILE A 370 8.53 11.19 -16.78
N ILE A 371 8.05 10.91 -15.57
CA ILE A 371 6.62 10.88 -15.27
C ILE A 371 5.98 12.26 -15.47
N ARG A 372 6.61 13.32 -14.94
CA ARG A 372 6.11 14.69 -15.07
C ARG A 372 6.04 15.13 -16.53
N VAL A 373 7.14 14.94 -17.27
CA VAL A 373 7.20 15.25 -18.71
C VAL A 373 6.17 14.41 -19.48
N GLY A 374 6.00 13.15 -19.12
CA GLY A 374 5.00 12.27 -19.69
C GLY A 374 3.57 12.78 -19.51
N ASN A 375 3.23 13.25 -18.31
CA ASN A 375 1.95 13.86 -18.02
C ASN A 375 1.74 15.13 -18.88
N GLU A 376 2.72 16.04 -18.90
CA GLU A 376 2.68 17.29 -19.68
C GLU A 376 2.57 17.08 -21.20
N THR A 377 3.14 15.99 -21.72
CA THR A 377 3.18 15.70 -23.16
C THR A 377 2.10 14.73 -23.63
N SER A 378 1.34 14.16 -22.70
CA SER A 378 0.18 13.32 -22.99
C SER A 378 -1.05 14.20 -23.27
N VAL A 379 -1.94 13.77 -24.18
CA VAL A 379 -3.13 14.56 -24.54
C VAL A 379 -4.26 14.30 -23.56
N SER A 380 -4.63 13.03 -23.38
CA SER A 380 -5.67 12.60 -22.44
C SER A 380 -5.53 11.09 -22.21
N GLU A 381 -4.46 10.70 -21.53
CA GLU A 381 -4.14 9.30 -21.28
C GLU A 381 -4.58 8.88 -19.88
N PRO A 382 -5.31 7.75 -19.72
CA PRO A 382 -6.02 7.44 -18.48
C PRO A 382 -5.17 6.76 -17.41
N CYS A 383 -3.98 6.25 -17.74
CA CYS A 383 -3.15 5.53 -16.78
C CYS A 383 -1.68 5.97 -16.82
N LEU A 384 -1.06 5.94 -15.64
CA LEU A 384 0.30 6.39 -15.41
C LEU A 384 1.35 5.75 -16.33
N PRO A 385 1.33 4.43 -16.62
CA PRO A 385 2.30 3.82 -17.54
C PRO A 385 2.26 4.41 -18.95
N ILE A 386 1.07 4.79 -19.44
CA ILE A 386 0.91 5.38 -20.77
C ILE A 386 1.39 6.83 -20.79
N GLN A 387 1.07 7.60 -19.74
CA GLN A 387 1.59 8.96 -19.56
C GLN A 387 3.12 8.94 -19.53
N ALA A 388 3.72 8.12 -18.66
CA ALA A 388 5.16 8.02 -18.55
C ALA A 388 5.83 7.55 -19.85
N TYR A 389 5.17 6.71 -20.66
CA TYR A 389 5.66 6.31 -21.98
C TYR A 389 5.96 7.53 -22.87
N HIS A 390 5.13 8.57 -22.84
CA HIS A 390 5.40 9.82 -23.55
C HIS A 390 6.66 10.51 -23.02
N GLY A 391 6.89 10.47 -21.71
CA GLY A 391 8.12 10.95 -21.09
C GLY A 391 9.36 10.20 -21.55
N HIS A 392 9.27 8.87 -21.72
CA HIS A 392 10.36 8.06 -22.28
C HIS A 392 10.64 8.39 -23.75
N VAL A 393 9.60 8.68 -24.53
CA VAL A 393 9.76 9.17 -25.91
C VAL A 393 10.51 10.48 -25.91
N GLN A 394 10.11 11.46 -25.08
CA GLN A 394 10.81 12.73 -24.96
C GLN A 394 12.28 12.55 -24.52
N ASN A 395 12.55 11.67 -23.55
CA ASN A 395 13.91 11.36 -23.10
C ASN A 395 14.79 10.80 -24.24
N LEU A 396 14.25 9.95 -25.12
CA LEU A 396 15.00 9.46 -26.28
C LEU A 396 15.27 10.54 -27.33
N LEU A 397 14.38 11.52 -27.46
CA LEU A 397 14.62 12.67 -28.34
C LEU A 397 15.71 13.58 -27.81
N GLU A 398 15.77 13.78 -26.49
CA GLU A 398 16.89 14.47 -25.83
C GLU A 398 18.23 13.74 -26.05
N LYS A 399 18.20 12.42 -26.30
CA LYS A 399 19.36 11.59 -26.66
C LYS A 399 19.63 11.53 -28.17
N GLU A 400 18.93 12.32 -28.98
CA GLU A 400 19.15 12.47 -30.41
C GLU A 400 19.12 11.16 -31.23
N VAL A 401 18.25 10.21 -30.86
CA VAL A 401 18.09 8.97 -31.64
C VAL A 401 17.57 9.25 -33.06
N ASP A 402 18.07 8.49 -34.04
CA ASP A 402 17.68 8.65 -35.44
C ASP A 402 16.23 8.22 -35.69
N TRP A 403 15.84 7.09 -35.09
CA TRP A 403 14.52 6.50 -35.22
C TRP A 403 13.98 6.03 -33.88
N LEU A 404 12.67 6.10 -33.70
CA LEU A 404 11.98 5.54 -32.55
C LEU A 404 11.24 4.27 -32.97
N PHE A 405 11.44 3.17 -32.25
CA PHE A 405 10.68 1.95 -32.47
C PHE A 405 9.54 1.85 -31.46
N ILE A 406 8.32 2.07 -31.94
CA ILE A 406 7.09 2.03 -31.15
C ILE A 406 6.12 1.09 -31.89
N PRO A 407 6.15 -0.22 -31.60
CA PRO A 407 5.30 -1.17 -32.31
C PRO A 407 3.85 -1.11 -31.82
N ASN A 408 2.91 -1.39 -32.72
CA ASN A 408 1.53 -1.71 -32.36
C ASN A 408 1.47 -3.20 -32.00
N MET A 409 1.43 -3.50 -30.70
CA MET A 409 1.46 -4.87 -30.16
C MET A 409 0.05 -5.38 -29.90
N ILE A 410 -0.52 -6.21 -30.78
CA ILE A 410 -1.93 -6.65 -30.65
C ILE A 410 -2.08 -7.79 -29.64
N ASN A 411 -1.28 -8.86 -29.79
CA ASN A 411 -1.38 -10.05 -28.95
C ASN A 411 -0.01 -10.66 -28.64
N ALA A 412 0.07 -11.28 -27.47
CA ALA A 412 1.24 -12.00 -26.98
C ALA A 412 1.24 -13.46 -27.46
N GLU A 413 2.42 -14.09 -27.56
CA GLU A 413 2.51 -15.55 -27.66
C GLU A 413 1.88 -16.18 -26.40
N THR A 414 1.16 -17.29 -26.57
CA THR A 414 0.56 -18.02 -25.45
C THR A 414 0.61 -19.52 -25.71
N PRO A 415 0.93 -20.36 -24.71
CA PRO A 415 0.82 -21.81 -24.84
C PRO A 415 -0.65 -22.26 -24.93
N PHE A 416 -1.59 -21.41 -24.51
CA PHE A 416 -3.02 -21.71 -24.45
C PHE A 416 -3.72 -21.30 -25.76
N LYS A 417 -3.93 -22.26 -26.66
CA LYS A 417 -4.52 -22.00 -27.99
C LYS A 417 -5.92 -21.37 -27.94
N ASN A 418 -6.71 -21.73 -26.91
CA ASN A 418 -8.12 -21.38 -26.80
C ASN A 418 -8.40 -20.06 -26.06
N VAL A 419 -7.38 -19.35 -25.57
CA VAL A 419 -7.57 -18.08 -24.87
C VAL A 419 -7.01 -16.94 -25.69
N ASN A 420 -7.70 -15.80 -25.67
CA ASN A 420 -7.18 -14.58 -26.27
C ASN A 420 -6.08 -13.97 -25.38
N SER A 421 -5.01 -13.48 -26.01
CA SER A 421 -3.83 -12.91 -25.34
C SER A 421 -3.61 -11.46 -25.78
N TYR A 422 -4.68 -10.67 -25.85
CA TYR A 422 -4.60 -9.28 -26.29
C TYR A 422 -3.87 -8.41 -25.26
N TYR A 423 -2.99 -7.55 -25.74
CA TYR A 423 -2.42 -6.49 -24.92
C TYR A 423 -3.47 -5.41 -24.61
N CYS A 424 -3.19 -4.57 -23.61
CA CYS A 424 -4.04 -3.44 -23.24
C CYS A 424 -4.34 -2.55 -24.46
N LEU A 425 -5.60 -2.15 -24.65
CA LEU A 425 -6.00 -1.28 -25.77
C LEU A 425 -5.19 0.02 -25.83
N TRP A 426 -4.94 0.65 -24.69
CA TRP A 426 -4.08 1.85 -24.61
C TRP A 426 -2.64 1.58 -25.06
N GLY A 427 -2.11 0.40 -24.72
CA GLY A 427 -0.79 -0.02 -25.18
C GLY A 427 -0.75 -0.33 -26.68
N GLN A 428 -1.83 -0.88 -27.24
CA GLN A 428 -1.96 -1.11 -28.68
C GLN A 428 -1.94 0.22 -29.46
N THR A 429 -2.58 1.26 -28.93
CA THR A 429 -2.72 2.56 -29.61
C THR A 429 -1.53 3.49 -29.45
N LEU A 430 -0.57 3.19 -28.56
CA LEU A 430 0.65 3.98 -28.31
C LEU A 430 1.31 4.59 -29.55
N PRO A 431 1.64 3.83 -30.62
CA PRO A 431 2.26 4.40 -31.80
C PRO A 431 1.43 5.49 -32.49
N PHE A 432 0.11 5.39 -32.42
CA PHE A 432 -0.80 6.34 -33.08
C PHE A 432 -0.98 7.59 -32.21
N VAL A 433 -1.20 7.42 -30.90
CA VAL A 433 -1.39 8.55 -29.98
C VAL A 433 -0.11 9.38 -29.83
N VAL A 434 1.06 8.72 -29.78
CA VAL A 434 2.35 9.42 -29.75
C VAL A 434 2.55 10.21 -31.05
N LYS A 435 2.19 9.68 -32.22
CA LYS A 435 2.35 10.39 -33.51
C LYS A 435 1.51 11.66 -33.62
N ILE A 436 0.34 11.71 -32.98
CA ILE A 436 -0.57 12.86 -33.04
C ILE A 436 -0.39 13.83 -31.87
N ALA A 437 0.28 13.42 -30.80
CA ALA A 437 0.58 14.30 -29.67
C ALA A 437 1.35 15.52 -30.18
N SER A 438 0.90 16.71 -29.78
CA SER A 438 1.43 18.00 -30.27
C SER A 438 2.95 18.07 -30.13
N SER A 439 3.48 17.60 -28.99
CA SER A 439 4.91 17.53 -28.67
C SER A 439 5.74 16.65 -29.62
N PHE A 440 5.12 15.67 -30.28
CA PHE A 440 5.82 14.68 -31.12
C PHE A 440 5.36 14.68 -32.60
N SER A 441 4.37 15.49 -32.96
CA SER A 441 3.84 15.58 -34.34
C SER A 441 4.93 15.81 -35.40
N ARG A 442 5.96 16.60 -35.07
CA ARG A 442 7.09 16.92 -35.97
C ARG A 442 8.03 15.75 -36.25
N ILE A 443 8.03 14.74 -35.38
CA ILE A 443 8.89 13.55 -35.51
C ILE A 443 8.10 12.32 -35.95
N ALA A 444 6.82 12.44 -36.30
CA ALA A 444 5.97 11.31 -36.67
C ALA A 444 6.58 10.43 -37.79
N GLY A 445 7.34 11.05 -38.71
CA GLY A 445 8.08 10.36 -39.77
C GLY A 445 9.28 9.52 -39.29
N LYS A 446 9.80 9.78 -38.09
CA LYS A 446 10.89 9.00 -37.46
C LYS A 446 10.41 7.80 -36.65
N ILE A 447 9.10 7.60 -36.51
CA ILE A 447 8.53 6.54 -35.67
C ILE A 447 8.19 5.29 -36.50
N ILE A 448 8.94 4.23 -36.26
CA ILE A 448 8.78 2.89 -36.84
C ILE A 448 7.70 2.15 -36.05
N SER A 449 6.56 1.86 -36.67
CA SER A 449 5.38 1.28 -36.00
C SER A 449 4.80 0.06 -36.74
N PRO A 450 5.48 -1.09 -36.74
CA PRO A 450 4.88 -2.32 -37.26
C PRO A 450 3.69 -2.76 -36.40
N THR A 451 2.73 -3.44 -37.01
CA THR A 451 1.65 -4.15 -36.31
C THR A 451 2.07 -5.59 -36.07
N LEU A 452 2.20 -5.97 -34.80
CA LEU A 452 2.74 -7.24 -34.37
C LEU A 452 1.64 -8.11 -33.77
N ARG A 453 1.56 -9.34 -34.27
CA ARG A 453 0.53 -10.33 -33.94
C ARG A 453 1.23 -11.66 -33.65
N PHE A 454 1.87 -11.76 -32.49
CA PHE A 454 2.72 -12.91 -32.18
C PHE A 454 1.93 -14.22 -32.06
N LYS A 455 0.67 -14.18 -31.61
CA LYS A 455 -0.20 -15.37 -31.55
C LYS A 455 -0.57 -15.89 -32.94
N ASP A 456 -0.71 -15.00 -33.93
CA ASP A 456 -1.30 -15.33 -35.23
C ASP A 456 -0.27 -15.82 -36.26
N GLY A 457 0.98 -16.00 -35.84
CA GLY A 457 2.05 -16.59 -36.64
C GLY A 457 3.13 -15.60 -37.05
N LYS A 458 4.35 -16.14 -37.19
CA LYS A 458 5.56 -15.35 -37.44
C LYS A 458 5.57 -14.62 -38.78
N GLU A 459 4.90 -15.16 -39.79
CA GLU A 459 4.91 -14.56 -41.14
C GLU A 459 4.19 -13.22 -41.18
N LEU A 460 3.06 -13.06 -40.45
CA LEU A 460 2.34 -11.80 -40.38
C LEU A 460 3.18 -10.70 -39.72
N SER A 461 3.87 -11.03 -38.63
CA SER A 461 4.76 -10.11 -37.94
C SER A 461 5.98 -9.77 -38.80
N LEU A 462 6.55 -10.74 -39.53
CA LEU A 462 7.63 -10.53 -40.48
C LEU A 462 7.24 -9.55 -41.59
N GLU A 463 6.08 -9.74 -42.21
CA GLU A 463 5.60 -8.85 -43.28
C GLU A 463 5.40 -7.42 -42.76
N SER A 464 4.82 -7.26 -41.57
CA SER A 464 4.65 -5.92 -41.00
C SER A 464 5.98 -5.26 -40.63
N LEU A 465 6.95 -6.02 -40.10
CA LEU A 465 8.28 -5.53 -39.78
C LEU A 465 9.02 -5.10 -41.04
N TYR A 466 9.00 -5.94 -42.08
CA TYR A 466 9.63 -5.62 -43.36
C TYR A 466 9.04 -4.35 -43.98
N LYS A 467 7.71 -4.20 -43.99
CA LYS A 467 7.06 -2.98 -44.50
C LYS A 467 7.49 -1.73 -43.74
N ALA A 468 7.60 -1.82 -42.41
CA ALA A 468 8.01 -0.70 -41.56
C ALA A 468 9.50 -0.33 -41.72
N LEU A 469 10.37 -1.30 -42.03
CA LEU A 469 11.82 -1.11 -42.15
C LEU A 469 12.31 -0.93 -43.58
N LYS A 470 11.48 -1.22 -44.60
CA LYS A 470 11.81 -0.99 -46.02
C LYS A 470 12.28 0.44 -46.31
N PRO A 471 11.68 1.52 -45.74
CA PRO A 471 12.17 2.88 -45.93
C PRO A 471 13.59 3.13 -45.39
N LEU A 472 14.06 2.30 -44.46
CA LEU A 472 15.42 2.35 -43.90
C LEU A 472 16.42 1.53 -44.74
N GLY A 473 16.00 0.97 -45.89
CA GLY A 473 16.86 0.22 -46.80
C GLY A 473 16.96 -1.28 -46.51
N GLU A 474 16.16 -1.81 -45.58
CA GLU A 474 16.23 -3.21 -45.17
C GLU A 474 15.70 -4.20 -46.21
N ARG A 475 16.37 -5.34 -46.34
CA ARG A 475 15.93 -6.48 -47.18
C ARG A 475 15.09 -7.45 -46.37
N LYS A 476 14.04 -8.02 -46.97
CA LYS A 476 13.16 -8.99 -46.31
C LYS A 476 13.92 -10.20 -45.73
N SER A 477 14.96 -10.68 -46.42
CA SER A 477 15.82 -11.77 -45.94
C SER A 477 16.58 -11.41 -44.66
N ALA A 478 17.13 -10.20 -44.58
CA ALA A 478 17.82 -9.71 -43.39
C ALA A 478 16.85 -9.55 -42.20
N VAL A 479 15.67 -8.97 -42.43
CA VAL A 479 14.61 -8.86 -41.41
C VAL A 479 14.18 -10.25 -40.91
N LYS A 480 14.04 -11.23 -41.81
CA LYS A 480 13.71 -12.62 -41.44
C LYS A 480 14.80 -13.27 -40.58
N GLN A 481 16.07 -13.08 -40.94
CA GLN A 481 17.19 -13.60 -40.16
C GLN A 481 17.24 -12.96 -38.76
N ALA A 482 17.11 -11.63 -38.68
CA ALA A 482 17.06 -10.90 -37.43
C ALA A 482 15.89 -11.33 -36.54
N LEU A 483 14.69 -11.51 -37.12
CA LEU A 483 13.51 -11.96 -36.38
C LEU A 483 13.68 -13.37 -35.81
N ASN A 484 14.32 -14.28 -36.56
CA ASN A 484 14.60 -15.63 -36.07
C ASN A 484 15.61 -15.62 -34.90
N ALA A 485 16.68 -14.82 -35.00
CA ALA A 485 17.65 -14.65 -33.92
C ALA A 485 16.98 -14.03 -32.68
N ALA A 486 16.14 -13.02 -32.87
CA ALA A 486 15.39 -12.35 -31.82
C ALA A 486 14.43 -13.29 -31.07
N HIS A 487 13.67 -14.12 -31.78
CA HIS A 487 12.82 -15.13 -31.14
C HIS A 487 13.62 -16.19 -30.39
N LYS A 488 14.83 -16.54 -30.84
CA LYS A 488 15.70 -17.45 -30.10
C LYS A 488 16.14 -16.81 -28.79
N SER A 489 16.66 -15.58 -28.83
CA SER A 489 17.06 -14.83 -27.63
C SER A 489 15.90 -14.68 -26.62
N GLN A 490 14.70 -14.36 -27.10
CA GLN A 490 13.51 -14.26 -26.24
C GLN A 490 13.15 -15.59 -25.56
N LYS A 491 13.29 -16.71 -26.27
CA LYS A 491 13.05 -18.06 -25.71
C LYS A 491 14.11 -18.44 -24.69
N ASP A 492 15.38 -18.14 -24.98
CA ASP A 492 16.48 -18.41 -24.05
C ASP A 492 16.26 -17.63 -22.74
N PHE A 493 15.88 -16.35 -22.83
CA PHE A 493 15.47 -15.54 -21.68
C PHE A 493 14.31 -16.17 -20.88
N GLN A 494 13.23 -16.57 -21.57
CA GLN A 494 12.07 -17.21 -20.92
C GLN A 494 12.45 -18.53 -20.24
N GLN A 495 13.33 -19.32 -20.84
CA GLN A 495 13.77 -20.59 -20.30
C GLN A 495 14.54 -20.41 -18.99
N VAL A 496 15.45 -19.42 -18.92
CA VAL A 496 16.18 -19.10 -17.69
C VAL A 496 15.22 -18.71 -16.56
N LEU A 497 14.19 -17.91 -16.84
CA LEU A 497 13.18 -17.55 -15.83
C LEU A 497 12.38 -18.78 -15.34
N LEU A 498 12.01 -19.68 -16.24
CA LEU A 498 11.30 -20.92 -15.88
C LEU A 498 12.16 -21.81 -14.98
N ASP A 499 13.45 -21.92 -15.27
CA ASP A 499 14.36 -22.78 -14.49
C ASP A 499 14.70 -22.16 -13.13
N ALA A 500 14.84 -20.83 -13.05
CA ALA A 500 14.93 -20.10 -11.79
C ALA A 500 13.68 -20.29 -10.92
N GLY A 501 12.49 -20.21 -11.53
CA GLY A 501 11.21 -20.45 -10.84
C GLY A 501 11.10 -21.89 -10.30
N LYS A 502 11.48 -22.91 -11.08
CA LYS A 502 11.51 -24.30 -10.61
C LYS A 502 12.45 -24.49 -9.42
N THR A 503 13.63 -23.87 -9.47
CA THR A 503 14.62 -23.93 -8.40
C THR A 503 14.08 -23.31 -7.12
N ALA A 504 13.47 -22.13 -7.21
CA ALA A 504 12.84 -21.45 -6.08
C ALA A 504 11.68 -22.27 -5.47
N LEU A 505 10.81 -22.84 -6.30
CA LEU A 505 9.72 -23.70 -5.83
C LEU A 505 10.23 -24.95 -5.11
N ALA A 506 11.27 -25.60 -5.63
CA ALA A 506 11.89 -26.75 -4.98
C ALA A 506 12.52 -26.38 -3.63
N ALA A 507 13.17 -25.21 -3.54
CA ALA A 507 13.74 -24.71 -2.30
C ALA A 507 12.67 -24.42 -1.24
N LEU A 508 11.55 -23.78 -1.62
CA LEU A 508 10.41 -23.54 -0.74
C LEU A 508 9.76 -24.85 -0.26
N GLN A 509 9.56 -25.81 -1.16
CA GLN A 509 8.99 -27.11 -0.80
C GLN A 509 9.89 -27.88 0.18
N LYS A 510 11.21 -27.79 0.02
CA LYS A 510 12.19 -28.43 0.91
C LYS A 510 12.26 -27.75 2.28
N SER A 511 12.16 -26.42 2.33
CA SER A 511 12.26 -25.66 3.58
C SER A 511 10.94 -25.60 4.36
N GLY A 512 9.80 -25.78 3.68
CA GLY A 512 8.48 -25.55 4.27
C GLY A 512 8.16 -24.06 4.50
N GLU A 513 8.97 -23.15 3.95
CA GLU A 513 8.80 -21.71 4.09
C GLU A 513 7.69 -21.18 3.17
N ILE A 514 7.12 -20.02 3.54
CA ILE A 514 6.08 -19.36 2.77
C ILE A 514 6.71 -18.61 1.58
N GLY A 515 6.18 -18.85 0.38
CA GLY A 515 6.52 -18.09 -0.83
C GLY A 515 5.45 -17.05 -1.15
N PHE A 516 5.89 -15.87 -1.58
CA PHE A 516 5.00 -14.82 -2.09
C PHE A 516 5.06 -14.76 -3.61
N ILE A 517 3.89 -14.69 -4.25
CA ILE A 517 3.76 -14.54 -5.70
C ILE A 517 3.27 -13.12 -5.99
N LEU A 518 4.06 -12.37 -6.76
CA LEU A 518 3.65 -11.08 -7.28
C LEU A 518 3.05 -11.28 -8.67
N ALA A 519 1.76 -10.98 -8.82
CA ALA A 519 1.04 -11.09 -10.07
C ALA A 519 0.58 -9.71 -10.54
N GLY A 520 0.93 -9.35 -11.77
CA GLY A 520 0.56 -8.08 -12.35
C GLY A 520 1.07 -7.95 -13.77
N ARG A 521 0.80 -6.81 -14.40
CA ARG A 521 1.39 -6.50 -15.71
C ARG A 521 2.90 -6.30 -15.54
N THR A 522 3.69 -6.79 -16.49
CA THR A 522 5.16 -6.75 -16.42
C THR A 522 5.70 -5.35 -16.14
N TYR A 523 5.14 -4.32 -16.76
CA TYR A 523 5.53 -2.92 -16.54
C TYR A 523 4.98 -2.28 -15.25
N ASN A 524 4.03 -2.90 -14.56
CA ASN A 524 3.62 -2.43 -13.23
C ASN A 524 4.44 -3.10 -12.12
N VAL A 525 4.92 -4.33 -12.34
CA VAL A 525 5.66 -5.08 -11.33
C VAL A 525 7.17 -4.85 -11.44
N ASN A 526 7.68 -4.65 -12.66
CA ASN A 526 9.12 -4.60 -12.93
C ASN A 526 9.63 -3.20 -13.28
N ASP A 527 8.76 -2.20 -13.47
CA ASP A 527 9.23 -0.83 -13.61
C ASP A 527 9.29 -0.17 -12.24
N ARG A 528 10.50 -0.06 -11.67
CA ARG A 528 10.72 0.51 -10.33
C ARG A 528 10.29 1.96 -10.20
N GLY A 529 10.15 2.71 -11.30
CA GLY A 529 9.64 4.08 -11.23
C GLY A 529 8.11 4.17 -11.25
N MET A 530 7.41 3.03 -11.46
CA MET A 530 5.95 2.96 -11.46
C MET A 530 5.38 2.39 -10.15
N THR A 531 6.24 1.79 -9.33
CA THR A 531 5.94 1.21 -8.01
C THR A 531 6.52 2.10 -6.93
#